data_AF-A0A9X3DBY8-F1
#
_entry.id   AF-A0A9X3DBY8-F1
#
_cell.length_a   1.000
_cell.length_b   1.000
_cell.length_c   1.000
_cell.angle_alpha   90.00
_cell.angle_beta   90.00
_cell.angle_gamma   90.00
#
_symmetry.space_group_name_H-M   'P 1'
#
loop_
_entity.id
_entity.type
_entity.pdbx_description
1 polymer ?
#
loop_
_entity_poly.entity_id
_entity_poly.type
_entity_poly.pdbx_seq_one_letter_code
_entity_poly.pdbx_strand_id
1 'polypeptide(L)' 'MAKKFKFRKMYFVCQDGKVNEDNVAMTQAYNEKEVAERVCESRRQQNHKMWDDKTKPFPKHTVEAFYLLHESLFDQGDKK' A
#
# COMPACT_ATOMS: atom_id res chain seq x y z
N MET A 1 28.33 19.81 -1.07
CA MET A 1 27.40 19.35 0.00
C MET A 1 26.72 18.08 -0.48
N ALA A 2 26.75 17.00 0.31
CA ALA A 2 25.99 15.79 -0.04
C ALA A 2 24.49 16.12 -0.06
N LYS A 3 23.78 15.79 -1.15
CA LYS A 3 22.32 15.92 -1.20
C LYS A 3 21.74 15.01 -0.10
N LYS A 4 21.06 15.60 0.89
CA LYS A 4 20.31 14.81 1.87
C LYS A 4 19.09 14.21 1.18
N PHE A 5 19.18 12.94 0.79
CA PHE A 5 18.04 12.20 0.29
C PHE A 5 17.01 12.04 1.41
N LYS A 6 15.76 12.41 1.13
CA LYS A 6 14.66 12.27 2.09
C LYS A 6 13.78 11.11 1.64
N PHE A 7 13.96 9.96 2.28
CA PHE A 7 12.98 8.89 2.23
C PHE A 7 11.73 9.34 2.97
N ARG A 8 10.56 9.13 2.37
CA ARG A 8 9.28 9.43 3.03
C ARG A 8 8.64 8.13 3.46
N LYS A 9 8.41 7.99 4.77
CA LYS A 9 7.61 6.89 5.29
C LYS A 9 6.14 7.15 4.95
N MET A 10 5.52 6.19 4.28
CA MET A 10 4.10 6.20 3.91
C MET A 10 3.49 4.87 4.30
N TYR A 11 2.17 4.85 4.49
CA TYR A 11 1.40 3.66 4.79
C TYR A 11 0.48 3.33 3.62
N PHE A 12 0.35 2.04 3.33
CA PHE A 12 -0.48 1.52 2.25
C PHE A 12 -1.39 0.43 2.80
N VAL A 13 -2.60 0.35 2.25
CA VAL A 13 -3.46 -0.82 2.45
C VAL A 13 -3.07 -1.84 1.39
N CYS A 14 -2.52 -2.97 1.82
CA CYS A 14 -2.12 -4.06 0.92
C CYS A 14 -3.17 -5.15 0.93
N GLN A 15 -3.36 -5.79 -0.22
CA GLN A 15 -4.19 -6.98 -0.35
C GLN A 15 -3.28 -8.17 -0.66
N ASP A 16 -3.32 -9.20 0.20
CA ASP A 16 -2.52 -10.42 0.05
C ASP A 16 -1.02 -10.13 -0.16
N GLY A 17 -0.51 -9.11 0.55
CA GLY A 17 0.90 -8.67 0.49
C GLY A 17 1.25 -7.84 -0.75
N LYS A 18 0.28 -7.52 -1.60
CA LYS A 18 0.48 -6.62 -2.75
C LYS A 18 0.02 -5.21 -2.42
N VAL A 19 0.85 -4.22 -2.75
CA VAL A 19 0.49 -2.78 -2.66
C VAL A 19 -0.51 -2.38 -3.74
N ASN A 20 -0.39 -2.95 -4.93
CA ASN A 20 -1.29 -2.74 -6.05
C ASN A 20 -2.13 -4.00 -6.27
N GLU A 21 -3.45 -3.84 -6.22
CA GLU A 21 -4.40 -4.90 -6.52
C GLU A 21 -4.57 -5.05 -8.05
N ASP A 22 -4.72 -6.27 -8.55
CA ASP A 22 -4.68 -6.57 -9.99
C ASP A 22 -5.79 -5.87 -10.81
N ASN A 23 -6.86 -5.38 -10.17
CA ASN A 23 -8.01 -4.73 -10.80
C ASN A 23 -8.32 -3.32 -10.28
N VAL A 24 -7.45 -2.73 -9.47
CA VAL A 24 -7.68 -1.38 -8.94
C VAL A 24 -6.84 -0.38 -9.71
N ALA A 25 -7.50 0.56 -10.39
CA ALA A 25 -6.84 1.62 -11.16
C ALA A 25 -6.12 2.67 -10.28
N MET A 26 -6.18 2.53 -8.96
CA MET A 26 -5.64 3.50 -8.01
C MET A 26 -5.19 2.86 -6.70
N THR A 27 -4.02 3.28 -6.24
CA THR A 27 -3.50 2.94 -4.92
C THR A 27 -3.38 4.20 -4.10
N GLN A 28 -3.91 4.16 -2.87
CA GLN A 28 -3.84 5.30 -1.95
C GLN A 28 -2.65 5.14 -1.01
N ALA A 29 -1.90 6.23 -0.84
CA ALA A 29 -0.81 6.33 0.12
C ALA A 29 -1.21 7.29 1.24
N TYR A 30 -0.91 6.92 2.48
CA TYR A 30 -1.26 7.71 3.67
C TYR A 30 -0.01 8.14 4.43
N ASN A 31 -0.01 9.36 4.96
CA ASN A 31 1.05 9.85 5.84
C ASN A 31 0.89 9.33 7.28
N GLU A 32 -0.34 9.04 7.69
CA GLU A 32 -0.71 8.62 9.05
C GLU A 32 -1.16 7.16 9.03
N LYS A 33 -0.69 6.38 10.01
CA LYS A 33 -1.00 4.95 10.09
C LYS A 33 -2.47 4.73 10.44
N GLU A 34 -2.98 5.54 11.36
CA GLU A 34 -4.35 5.46 11.87
C GLU A 34 -5.38 5.68 10.76
N VAL A 35 -5.08 6.58 9.82
CA VAL A 35 -5.94 6.80 8.64
C VAL A 35 -5.95 5.56 7.74
N ALA A 36 -4.78 5.00 7.45
CA ALA A 36 -4.68 3.77 6.66
C ALA A 36 -5.40 2.58 7.34
N GLU A 37 -5.31 2.47 8.67
CA GLU A 37 -6.00 1.44 9.46
C GLU A 37 -7.52 1.58 9.39
N ARG A 38 -8.06 2.80 9.49
CA ARG A 38 -9.51 3.04 9.34
C ARG A 38 -10.01 2.64 7.95
N VAL A 39 -9.25 2.94 6.89
CA VAL A 39 -9.60 2.53 5.53
C VAL A 39 -9.50 1.01 5.37
N CYS A 40 -8.44 0.38 5.89
CA CYS A 40 -8.25 -1.07 5.87
C CYS A 40 -9.42 -1.80 6.53
N GLU A 41 -9.87 -1.31 7.69
CA GLU A 41 -11.01 -1.87 8.40
C GLU A 41 -12.32 -1.73 7.60
N SER A 42 -12.55 -0.57 6.98
CA SER A 42 -13.69 -0.37 6.07
C SER A 42 -13.69 -1.37 4.90
N ARG A 43 -12.53 -1.63 4.28
CA ARG A 43 -12.41 -2.62 3.20
C ARG A 43 -12.70 -4.04 3.67
N ARG A 44 -12.20 -4.44 4.85
CA ARG A 44 -12.52 -5.74 5.46
C ARG A 44 -14.03 -5.90 5.66
N GLN A 45 -14.71 -4.87 6.16
CA GLN A 45 -16.16 -4.90 6.36
C GLN A 45 -16.96 -4.94 5.06
N GLN A 46 -16.45 -4.35 3.97
CA GLN A 46 -17.07 -4.44 2.65
C GLN A 46 -16.96 -5.85 2.06
N ASN A 47 -15.82 -6.53 2.26
CA ASN A 47 -15.64 -7.91 1.80
C ASN A 47 -16.66 -8.86 2.44
N HIS A 48 -17.04 -8.63 3.69
CA HIS A 48 -18.07 -9.42 4.38
C HIS A 48 -19.51 -9.21 3.85
N LYS A 49 -19.74 -8.29 2.90
CA LYS A 49 -21.07 -7.92 2.40
C LYS A 49 -21.33 -8.31 0.93
N MET A 50 -20.32 -8.69 0.15
CA MET A 50 -20.48 -9.01 -1.27
C MET A 50 -20.62 -10.52 -1.48
N TRP A 51 -21.87 -11.02 -1.48
CA TRP A 51 -22.30 -12.26 -2.15
C TRP A 51 -21.26 -13.39 -2.18
N ASP A 52 -20.83 -13.83 -1.00
CA ASP A 52 -19.73 -14.79 -0.87
C ASP A 52 -20.09 -16.13 -1.50
N ASP A 53 -19.51 -16.35 -2.68
CA ASP A 53 -19.12 -17.69 -3.10
C ASP A 53 -18.14 -18.22 -2.04
N LYS A 54 -18.69 -18.91 -1.03
CA LYS A 54 -17.99 -19.42 0.17
C LYS A 54 -16.80 -20.34 -0.14
N THR A 55 -16.60 -20.67 -1.42
CA THR A 55 -15.51 -21.50 -1.90
C THR A 55 -14.20 -20.73 -2.11
N LYS A 56 -14.24 -19.38 -2.16
CA LYS A 56 -13.05 -18.56 -2.38
C LYS A 56 -12.49 -18.01 -1.05
N PRO A 57 -11.15 -17.98 -0.88
CA PRO A 57 -10.55 -17.36 0.27
C PRO A 57 -10.81 -15.85 0.28
N PHE A 58 -11.10 -15.31 1.47
CA PHE A 58 -11.30 -13.87 1.64
C PHE A 58 -9.98 -13.11 1.45
N PRO A 59 -9.97 -12.04 0.62
CA PRO A 59 -8.77 -11.25 0.41
C PRO A 59 -8.32 -10.60 1.72
N LYS A 60 -7.06 -10.84 2.10
CA LYS A 60 -6.51 -10.35 3.38
C LYS A 60 -5.99 -8.94 3.19
N HIS A 61 -6.57 -8.00 3.93
CA HIS A 61 -6.16 -6.61 3.93
C HIS A 61 -5.24 -6.29 5.12
N THR A 62 -4.08 -5.69 4.86
CA THR A 62 -3.06 -5.29 5.87
C THR A 62 -2.67 -3.84 5.69
N VAL A 63 -2.20 -3.19 6.77
CA VAL A 63 -1.55 -1.88 6.67
C VAL A 63 -0.05 -2.09 6.77
N GLU A 64 0.66 -1.66 5.75
CA GLU A 64 2.11 -1.84 5.63
C GLU A 64 2.80 -0.50 5.40
N ALA A 65 4.00 -0.35 5.96
CA ALA A 65 4.78 0.88 5.87
C ALA A 65 5.88 0.74 4.83
N PHE A 66 6.00 1.73 3.95
CA PHE A 66 7.00 1.79 2.91
C PHE A 66 7.78 3.08 3.01
N TYR A 67 9.07 3.03 2.69
CA TYR A 67 9.88 4.22 2.47
C TYR A 67 9.91 4.50 0.97
N LEU A 68 9.26 5.59 0.55
CA LEU A 68 9.28 6.02 -0.84
C LEU A 68 10.57 6.78 -1.14
N LEU A 69 11.19 6.41 -2.26
CA LEU A 69 12.33 7.09 -2.87
C LEU A 69 11.83 7.82 -4.13
N HIS A 70 12.24 9.08 -4.29
CA HIS A 70 11.95 9.80 -5.53
C HIS A 70 12.75 9.19 -6.69
N GLU A 71 12.11 8.96 -7.84
CA GLU A 71 12.70 8.26 -9.00
C GLU A 71 14.06 8.83 -9.45
N SER A 72 14.21 10.15 -9.47
CA SER A 72 15.50 10.80 -9.82
C SER A 72 16.69 10.41 -8.93
N LEU A 73 16.44 9.74 -7.81
CA LEU A 73 17.43 9.20 -6.89
C LEU A 73 17.71 7.71 -7.15
N PHE A 74 16.79 7.00 -7.79
CA PHE A 74 16.94 5.61 -8.19
C PHE A 74 17.99 5.48 -9.30
N ASP A 75 17.90 6.32 -10.35
CA ASP A 75 18.84 6.33 -11.49
C ASP A 75 20.29 6.70 -11.12
N GLN A 76 20.51 7.27 -9.93
CA GLN A 76 21.87 7.55 -9.43
C GLN A 76 22.53 6.32 -8.79
N GLY A 77 21.74 5.31 -8.41
CA GLY A 77 22.24 4.06 -7.81
C GLY A 77 22.59 2.97 -8.82
N ASP A 78 21.98 3.00 -10.01
CA ASP A 78 22.15 1.96 -11.05
C ASP A 78 23.18 2.31 -12.15
N LYS A 79 23.91 3.42 -12.02
CA LYS A 79 25.11 3.65 -12.83
C LYS A 79 26.24 2.73 -12.36
N LYS A 80 26.19 1.47 -12.79
CA LYS A 80 27.36 0.61 -12.94
C LYS A 80 28.24 1.10 -14.09
#